data_AF-A0A7W3U4L9-F1
#
_entry.id   AF-A0A7W3U4L9-F1
#
_cell.length_a   1.000
_cell.length_b   1.000
_cell.length_c   1.000
_cell.angle_alpha   90.00
_cell.angle_beta   90.00
_cell.angle_gamma   90.00
#
_symmetry.space_group_name_H-M   'P 1'
#
loop_
_entity.id
_entity.type
_entity.pdbx_description
1 polymer ?
#
loop_
_entity_poly.entity_id
_entity_poly.type
_entity_poly.pdbx_seq_one_letter_code
_entity_poly.pdbx_strand_id
1 'polypeptide(L)'
;MCRKLVTFVVAASLAMASSAWAGETESLNLDEVRSQQADIRAGVNAATGIYEDMSEANRRQLLERQDRVLRAIDGKTRGAELTEDAQIAVFNDLEWIEAAINRAEDERMVCERRKQLGSNRKERVCMTVAQQREMRERARAEMMRGDRNMRVGN
;
A
#
# COMPACT_ATOMS: atom_id res chain seq x y z
N MET A 1 -11.87 23.12 -53.34
CA MET A 1 -13.22 22.76 -53.85
C MET A 1 -13.08 21.47 -54.64
N CYS A 2 -13.55 20.35 -54.07
CA CYS A 2 -14.74 19.60 -54.50
C CYS A 2 -14.50 18.78 -55.78
N ARG A 3 -14.92 17.52 -55.96
CA ARG A 3 -15.60 16.45 -55.19
C ARG A 3 -15.82 15.35 -56.27
N LYS A 4 -15.56 14.05 -56.06
CA LYS A 4 -16.55 12.94 -55.92
C LYS A 4 -15.88 11.65 -56.44
N LEU A 5 -15.69 10.63 -55.60
CA LEU A 5 -16.59 9.47 -55.35
C LEU A 5 -16.66 8.47 -56.51
N VAL A 6 -16.08 7.28 -56.33
CA VAL A 6 -16.71 6.01 -56.72
C VAL A 6 -16.42 4.95 -55.66
N THR A 7 -17.52 4.47 -55.10
CA THR A 7 -17.77 3.31 -54.24
C THR A 7 -17.18 1.99 -54.74
N PHE A 8 -16.63 1.18 -53.84
CA PHE A 8 -16.67 -0.28 -53.98
C PHE A 8 -17.08 -0.93 -52.66
N VAL A 9 -18.07 -1.82 -52.78
CA VAL A 9 -18.85 -2.47 -51.74
C VAL A 9 -18.17 -3.75 -51.26
N VAL A 10 -18.12 -3.91 -49.94
CA VAL A 10 -18.23 -5.13 -49.10
C VAL A 10 -17.88 -6.48 -49.72
N ALA A 11 -16.84 -7.13 -49.18
CA ALA A 11 -16.88 -8.50 -48.65
C ALA A 11 -15.51 -8.88 -48.07
N ALA A 12 -15.48 -9.38 -46.82
CA ALA A 12 -14.78 -10.60 -46.42
C ALA A 12 -14.33 -10.57 -44.93
N SER A 13 -14.82 -11.58 -44.20
CA SER A 13 -14.19 -12.22 -43.05
C SER A 13 -13.91 -11.36 -41.80
N LEU A 14 -14.91 -11.28 -40.91
CA LEU A 14 -14.67 -11.10 -39.49
C LEU A 14 -14.11 -12.43 -38.95
N ALA A 15 -12.79 -12.61 -39.01
CA ALA A 15 -12.12 -13.59 -38.17
C ALA A 15 -12.21 -13.07 -36.74
N MET A 16 -12.98 -13.74 -35.88
CA MET A 16 -12.85 -13.58 -34.45
C MET A 16 -11.45 -14.08 -34.08
N ALA A 17 -10.49 -13.17 -34.00
CA ALA A 17 -9.24 -13.43 -33.32
C ALA A 17 -9.59 -13.61 -31.84
N SER A 18 -9.62 -14.85 -31.38
CA SER A 18 -9.53 -15.16 -29.96
C SER A 18 -8.21 -14.56 -29.47
N SER A 19 -8.26 -13.36 -28.91
CA SER A 19 -7.17 -12.88 -28.05
C SER A 19 -7.18 -13.83 -26.86
N ALA A 20 -6.36 -14.87 -26.92
CA ALA A 20 -5.91 -15.54 -25.72
C ALA A 20 -5.19 -14.45 -24.91
N TRP A 21 -5.80 -14.03 -23.81
CA TRP A 21 -5.10 -13.25 -22.80
C TRP A 21 -4.11 -14.23 -22.19
N ALA A 22 -2.94 -14.36 -22.82
CA ALA A 22 -1.77 -14.86 -22.13
C ALA A 22 -1.56 -13.88 -20.99
N GLY A 23 -1.98 -14.28 -19.78
CA GLY A 23 -1.63 -13.56 -18.57
C GLY A 23 -0.11 -13.57 -18.50
N GLU A 24 0.50 -12.48 -18.94
CA GLU A 24 1.87 -12.17 -18.59
C GLU A 24 1.83 -11.97 -17.08
N THR A 25 2.09 -13.05 -16.34
CA THR A 25 2.34 -12.97 -14.91
C THR A 25 3.51 -12.02 -14.78
N GLU A 26 3.23 -10.79 -14.37
CA GLU A 26 4.23 -9.77 -14.13
C GLU A 26 5.27 -10.37 -13.19
N SER A 27 6.43 -10.75 -13.74
CA SER A 27 7.39 -11.54 -12.99
C SER A 27 7.98 -10.62 -11.94
N LEU A 28 7.85 -10.97 -10.66
CA LEU A 28 8.39 -10.20 -9.53
C LEU A 28 9.83 -9.76 -9.83
N ASN A 29 10.06 -8.44 -9.83
CA ASN A 29 11.39 -7.86 -10.04
C ASN A 29 12.19 -7.97 -8.75
N LEU A 30 13.15 -8.90 -8.70
CA LEU A 30 13.86 -9.21 -7.46
C LEU A 30 14.91 -8.15 -7.09
N ASP A 31 15.33 -7.32 -8.05
CA ASP A 31 16.24 -6.20 -7.78
C ASP A 31 15.51 -5.08 -7.03
N GLU A 32 14.27 -4.80 -7.43
CA GLU A 32 13.41 -3.86 -6.72
C GLU A 32 13.12 -4.35 -5.29
N VAL A 33 12.80 -5.65 -5.14
CA VAL A 33 12.63 -6.26 -3.82
C VAL A 33 13.87 -6.05 -2.96
N ARG A 34 15.08 -6.30 -3.49
CA ARG A 34 16.33 -6.07 -2.73
C ARG A 34 16.51 -4.63 -2.31
N SER A 35 16.26 -3.68 -3.21
CA SER A 35 16.37 -2.26 -2.90
C SER A 35 15.40 -1.88 -1.78
N GLN A 36 14.13 -2.27 -1.90
CA GLN A 36 13.12 -2.00 -0.88
C GLN A 36 13.49 -2.65 0.47
N GLN A 37 13.94 -3.91 0.47
CA GLN A 37 14.34 -4.58 1.71
C GLN A 37 15.56 -3.90 2.36
N ALA A 38 16.50 -3.38 1.58
CA ALA A 38 17.65 -2.63 2.11
C ALA A 38 17.23 -1.33 2.80
N ASP A 39 16.31 -0.58 2.18
CA ASP A 39 15.79 0.67 2.75
C ASP A 39 15.01 0.42 4.05
N ILE A 40 14.13 -0.60 4.05
CA ILE A 40 13.39 -1.00 5.25
C ILE A 40 14.36 -1.41 6.35
N ARG A 41 15.38 -2.24 6.04
CA ARG A 41 16.40 -2.67 7.01
C ARG A 41 17.13 -1.49 7.63
N ALA A 42 17.53 -0.52 6.82
CA ALA A 42 18.21 0.68 7.29
C ALA A 42 17.32 1.47 8.26
N GLY A 43 16.05 1.69 7.92
CA GLY A 43 15.10 2.40 8.79
C GLY A 43 14.82 1.65 10.11
N VAL A 44 14.66 0.33 10.05
CA VAL A 44 14.43 -0.52 11.23
C VAL A 44 15.65 -0.50 12.16
N ASN A 45 16.86 -0.59 11.62
CA ASN A 45 18.09 -0.57 12.42
C ASN A 45 18.37 0.82 13.02
N ALA A 46 18.08 1.88 12.29
CA ALA A 46 18.24 3.25 12.77
C ALA A 46 17.19 3.67 13.81
N ALA A 47 16.08 2.92 13.90
CA ALA A 47 14.96 3.25 14.78
C ALA A 47 14.36 4.64 14.53
N THR A 48 14.26 5.02 13.25
CA THR A 48 13.76 6.33 12.83
C THR A 48 12.45 6.22 12.06
N GLY A 49 11.69 7.31 12.03
CA GLY A 49 10.50 7.43 11.18
C GLY A 49 9.40 6.48 11.61
N ILE A 50 8.82 5.75 10.65
CA ILE A 50 7.71 4.80 10.90
C ILE A 50 8.08 3.67 11.85
N TYR A 51 9.39 3.42 12.03
CA TYR A 51 9.86 2.36 12.90
C TYR A 51 10.11 2.84 14.33
N GLU A 52 10.18 4.15 14.61
CA GLU A 52 10.60 4.72 15.91
C GLU A 52 9.89 4.07 17.11
N ASP A 53 8.57 4.01 17.08
CA ASP A 53 7.72 3.45 18.13
C ASP A 53 7.55 1.92 18.05
N MET A 54 8.16 1.24 17.06
CA MET A 54 8.02 -0.21 16.88
C MET A 54 8.73 -0.97 18.01
N SER A 55 8.04 -1.95 18.59
CA SER A 55 8.60 -2.81 19.64
C SER A 55 9.81 -3.62 19.16
N GLU A 56 10.74 -3.92 20.06
CA GLU A 56 11.94 -4.71 19.75
C GLU A 56 11.59 -6.10 19.17
N ALA A 57 10.54 -6.74 19.70
CA ALA A 57 10.07 -8.03 19.21
C ALA A 57 9.58 -7.96 17.76
N ASN A 58 8.81 -6.92 17.42
CA ASN A 58 8.32 -6.71 16.05
C ASN A 58 9.47 -6.39 15.09
N ARG A 59 10.44 -5.55 15.51
CA ARG A 59 11.64 -5.25 14.71
C ARG A 59 12.44 -6.51 14.40
N ARG A 60 12.69 -7.33 15.42
CA ARG A 60 13.41 -8.60 15.26
C ARG A 60 12.67 -9.54 14.30
N GLN A 61 11.37 -9.71 14.48
CA GLN A 61 10.56 -10.57 13.61
C GLN A 61 10.56 -10.07 12.16
N LEU A 62 10.48 -8.74 11.95
CA LEU A 62 10.58 -8.14 10.62
C LEU A 62 11.93 -8.43 9.98
N LEU A 63 13.05 -8.22 10.70
CA LEU A 63 14.39 -8.51 10.18
C LEU A 63 14.57 -10.01 9.86
N GLU A 64 14.05 -10.91 10.69
CA GLU A 64 14.08 -12.36 10.43
C GLU A 64 13.31 -12.74 9.16
N ARG A 65 12.17 -12.09 8.90
CA ARG A 65 11.39 -12.28 7.66
C ARG A 65 12.18 -11.78 6.44
N GLN A 66 12.83 -10.63 6.55
CA GLN A 66 13.68 -10.12 5.48
C GLN A 66 14.81 -11.09 5.15
N ASP A 67 15.47 -11.66 6.17
CA ASP A 67 16.54 -12.64 5.95
C ASP A 67 16.04 -13.89 5.22
N ARG A 68 14.78 -14.29 5.43
CA ARG A 68 14.18 -15.39 4.65
C ARG A 68 13.95 -14.99 3.19
N VAL A 69 13.36 -13.82 2.95
CA VAL A 69 13.15 -13.29 1.59
C VAL A 69 14.48 -13.21 0.84
N LEU A 70 15.48 -12.53 1.42
CA LEU A 70 16.78 -12.30 0.79
C LEU A 70 17.51 -13.61 0.49
N ARG A 71 17.44 -14.60 1.39
CA ARG A 71 18.01 -15.94 1.13
C ARG A 71 17.28 -16.69 0.02
N ALA A 72 15.95 -16.59 -0.04
CA ALA A 72 15.17 -17.31 -1.04
C ALA A 72 15.46 -16.78 -2.47
N ILE A 73 15.69 -15.48 -2.59
CA ILE A 73 15.94 -14.80 -3.87
C ILE A 73 17.42 -14.73 -4.24
N ASP A 74 18.34 -15.15 -3.36
CA ASP A 74 19.79 -15.04 -3.59
C ASP A 74 20.23 -15.69 -4.91
N GLY A 75 21.11 -15.00 -5.64
CA GLY A 75 21.55 -15.39 -6.98
C GLY A 75 20.49 -15.35 -8.10
N LYS A 76 19.25 -14.93 -7.82
CA LYS A 76 18.14 -14.87 -8.80
C LYS A 76 17.78 -13.43 -9.13
N THR A 77 17.41 -13.20 -10.39
CA THR A 77 17.06 -11.85 -10.91
C THR A 77 15.54 -11.68 -11.07
N ARG A 78 14.84 -12.75 -11.44
CA ARG A 78 13.41 -12.75 -11.75
C ARG A 78 12.67 -13.75 -10.86
N GLY A 79 11.43 -13.41 -10.50
CA GLY A 79 10.56 -14.31 -9.73
C GLY A 79 10.35 -15.67 -10.39
N ALA A 80 10.39 -15.75 -11.72
CA ALA A 80 10.26 -16.99 -12.47
C ALA A 80 11.41 -18.00 -12.26
N GLU A 81 12.55 -17.55 -11.70
CA GLU A 81 13.68 -18.42 -11.35
C GLU A 81 13.50 -19.14 -10.00
N LEU A 82 12.45 -18.78 -9.25
CA LEU A 82 12.08 -19.42 -7.98
C LEU A 82 11.21 -20.64 -8.24
N THR A 83 11.37 -21.69 -7.42
CA THR A 83 10.37 -22.78 -7.36
C THR A 83 9.02 -22.22 -6.91
N GLU A 84 7.92 -22.88 -7.27
CA GLU A 84 6.57 -22.44 -6.87
C GLU A 84 6.45 -22.26 -5.34
N ASP A 85 6.96 -23.22 -4.57
CA ASP A 85 7.02 -23.12 -3.11
C ASP A 85 7.82 -21.90 -2.62
N ALA A 86 8.93 -21.60 -3.28
CA ALA A 86 9.75 -20.43 -2.94
C ALA A 86 9.06 -19.11 -3.31
N GLN A 87 8.32 -19.07 -4.41
CA GLN A 87 7.51 -17.90 -4.79
C GLN A 87 6.44 -17.63 -3.73
N ILE A 88 5.72 -18.67 -3.32
CA ILE A 88 4.68 -18.58 -2.27
C ILE A 88 5.29 -18.11 -0.95
N ALA A 89 6.43 -18.68 -0.54
CA ALA A 89 7.10 -18.30 0.69
C ALA A 89 7.57 -16.82 0.67
N VAL A 90 8.18 -16.38 -0.42
CA VAL A 90 8.61 -14.99 -0.61
C VAL A 90 7.41 -14.04 -0.57
N PHE A 91 6.34 -14.36 -1.30
CA PHE A 91 5.11 -13.57 -1.31
C PHE A 91 4.52 -13.42 0.11
N ASN A 92 4.36 -14.53 0.83
CA ASN A 92 3.83 -14.52 2.19
C ASN A 92 4.71 -13.71 3.17
N ASP A 93 6.03 -13.76 3.01
CA ASP A 93 6.93 -12.97 3.85
C ASP A 93 6.89 -11.48 3.50
N LEU A 94 6.79 -11.12 2.22
CA LEU A 94 6.63 -9.73 1.77
C LEU A 94 5.30 -9.12 2.24
N GLU A 95 4.19 -9.83 2.07
CA GLU A 95 2.87 -9.41 2.56
C GLU A 95 2.88 -9.19 4.08
N TRP A 96 3.55 -10.06 4.82
CA TRP A 96 3.68 -9.89 6.25
C TRP A 96 4.53 -8.66 6.60
N ILE A 97 5.64 -8.43 5.90
CA ILE A 97 6.51 -7.27 6.11
C ILE A 97 5.72 -5.98 5.84
N GLU A 98 4.97 -5.93 4.74
CA GLU A 98 4.10 -4.80 4.41
C GLU A 98 3.06 -4.56 5.51
N ALA A 99 2.35 -5.61 5.93
CA ALA A 99 1.37 -5.51 7.01
C ALA A 99 1.98 -5.02 8.33
N ALA A 100 3.20 -5.45 8.65
CA ALA A 100 3.93 -4.99 9.83
C ALA A 100 4.31 -3.50 9.73
N ILE A 101 4.73 -3.04 8.55
CA ILE A 101 5.05 -1.64 8.27
C ILE A 101 3.79 -0.77 8.40
N ASN A 102 2.69 -1.18 7.78
CA ASN A 102 1.41 -0.46 7.84
C ASN A 102 0.90 -0.34 9.28
N ARG A 103 1.02 -1.42 10.07
CA ARG A 103 0.68 -1.39 11.50
C ARG A 103 1.57 -0.41 12.27
N ALA A 104 2.86 -0.39 12.00
CA ALA A 104 3.78 0.52 12.67
C ALA A 104 3.45 1.99 12.37
N GLU A 105 3.06 2.30 11.14
CA GLU A 105 2.59 3.64 10.77
C GLU A 105 1.29 4.01 11.50
N ASP A 106 0.35 3.09 11.63
CA ASP A 106 -0.91 3.30 12.35
C ASP A 106 -0.70 3.50 13.87
N GLU A 107 0.25 2.76 14.45
CA GLU A 107 0.61 2.80 15.87
C GLU A 107 1.51 3.99 16.23
N ARG A 108 2.15 4.62 15.24
CA ARG A 108 3.05 5.76 15.43
C ARG A 108 2.36 6.91 16.17
N MET A 109 3.06 7.45 17.17
CA MET A 109 2.55 8.54 17.99
C MET A 109 2.81 9.90 17.33
N VAL A 110 1.75 10.72 17.24
CA VAL A 110 1.84 12.10 16.78
C VAL A 110 1.41 13.04 17.90
N CYS A 111 2.36 13.83 18.40
CA CYS A 111 2.12 14.84 19.43
C CYS A 111 2.04 16.24 18.82
N GLU A 112 0.92 16.92 19.01
CA GLU A 112 0.68 18.25 18.48
C GLU A 112 0.19 19.23 19.56
N ARG A 113 0.57 20.50 19.44
CA ARG A 113 0.11 21.57 20.34
C ARG A 113 -1.18 22.19 19.79
N ARG A 114 -2.33 21.78 20.31
CA ARG A 114 -3.64 22.28 19.89
C ARG A 114 -4.21 23.29 20.89
N LYS A 115 -4.99 24.24 20.39
CA LYS A 115 -5.80 25.12 21.25
C LYS A 115 -7.02 24.34 21.75
N GLN A 116 -7.35 24.49 23.02
CA GLN A 116 -8.59 23.93 23.58
C GLN A 116 -9.80 24.71 23.04
N LEU A 117 -10.87 24.02 22.67
CA LEU A 117 -12.11 24.68 22.23
C LEU A 117 -12.62 25.62 23.34
N GLY A 118 -12.95 26.85 22.98
CA GLY A 118 -13.38 27.88 23.94
C GLY A 118 -12.26 28.53 24.76
N SER A 119 -10.98 28.22 24.50
CA SER A 119 -9.83 28.83 25.20
C SER A 119 -8.67 29.14 24.25
N ASN A 120 -7.88 30.17 24.55
CA ASN A 120 -6.64 30.44 23.83
C ASN A 120 -5.45 29.61 24.34
N ARG A 121 -5.61 28.88 25.45
CA ARG A 121 -4.57 28.01 26.00
C ARG A 121 -4.27 26.87 25.03
N LYS A 122 -2.97 26.64 24.78
CA LYS A 122 -2.47 25.50 23.98
C LYS A 122 -2.08 24.36 24.90
N GLU A 123 -2.58 23.16 24.61
CA GLU A 123 -2.24 21.91 25.27
C GLU A 123 -1.55 20.95 24.28
N ARG A 124 -0.70 20.08 24.81
CA ARG A 124 -0.06 19.03 24.00
C ARG A 124 -0.97 17.80 24.01
N VAL A 125 -1.46 17.42 22.84
CA VAL A 125 -2.28 16.22 22.65
C VAL A 125 -1.48 15.24 21.82
N CYS A 126 -1.31 14.02 22.33
CA CYS A 126 -0.65 12.93 21.64
C CYS A 126 -1.69 11.86 21.31
N MET A 127 -1.69 11.40 20.07
CA MET A 127 -2.59 10.35 19.59
C MET A 127 -1.86 9.51 18.53
N THR A 128 -2.27 8.26 18.34
CA THR A 128 -1.75 7.46 17.24
C THR A 128 -2.30 7.97 15.90
N VAL A 129 -1.63 7.66 14.80
CA VAL A 129 -2.12 7.99 13.44
C VAL A 129 -3.50 7.35 13.22
N ALA A 130 -3.69 6.09 13.64
CA ALA A 130 -4.97 5.40 13.55
C ALA A 130 -6.07 6.12 14.34
N GLN A 131 -5.81 6.53 15.58
CA GLN A 131 -6.76 7.29 16.39
C GLN A 131 -7.11 8.64 15.74
N GLN A 132 -6.10 9.34 15.20
CA GLN A 132 -6.32 10.61 14.51
C GLN A 132 -7.23 10.44 13.28
N ARG A 133 -7.01 9.39 12.49
CA ARG A 133 -7.85 9.05 11.34
C ARG A 133 -9.27 8.73 11.78
N GLU A 134 -9.44 7.89 12.78
CA GLU A 134 -10.75 7.52 13.31
C GLU A 134 -11.53 8.74 13.82
N MET A 135 -10.90 9.64 14.58
CA MET A 135 -11.54 10.88 15.02
C MET A 135 -12.03 11.74 13.85
N ARG A 136 -11.22 11.87 12.79
CA ARG A 136 -11.60 12.61 11.57
C ARG A 136 -12.77 11.97 10.84
N GLU A 137 -12.76 10.65 10.71
CA GLU A 137 -13.84 9.90 10.05
C GLU A 137 -15.15 9.97 10.83
N ARG A 138 -15.09 9.82 12.16
CA ARG A 138 -16.24 9.98 13.06
C ARG A 138 -16.86 11.38 12.93
N ALA A 139 -16.05 12.44 13.01
CA ALA A 139 -16.51 13.82 12.86
C ALA A 139 -17.18 14.07 11.49
N ARG A 140 -16.62 13.53 10.40
CA ARG A 140 -17.22 13.60 9.06
C ARG A 140 -18.56 12.87 9.00
N ALA A 141 -18.65 11.68 9.57
CA ALA A 141 -19.88 10.90 9.58
C ALA A 141 -21.00 11.59 10.37
N GLU A 142 -20.68 12.26 11.48
CA GLU A 142 -21.64 13.05 12.27
C GLU A 142 -22.16 14.26 11.49
N MET A 143 -21.29 15.03 10.82
CA MET A 143 -21.70 16.13 9.95
C MET A 143 -22.65 15.65 8.85
N MET A 144 -22.30 14.57 8.14
CA MET A 144 -23.13 14.01 7.08
C MET A 144 -24.48 13.47 7.58
N ARG A 145 -24.56 12.97 8.82
CA ARG A 145 -25.82 12.53 9.44
C ARG A 145 -26.71 13.72 9.78
N GLY A 146 -26.16 14.78 10.37
CA GLY A 146 -26.89 16.02 10.66
C GLY A 146 -27.47 16.65 9.40
N ASP A 147 -26.66 16.67 8.34
CA ASP A 147 -27.03 17.15 7.00
C ASP A 147 -28.21 16.38 6.36
N ARG A 148 -28.28 15.07 6.57
CA ARG A 148 -29.41 14.26 6.08
C ARG A 148 -30.66 14.50 6.90
N ASN A 149 -30.53 14.60 8.23
CA ASN A 149 -31.66 14.87 9.11
C ASN A 149 -32.31 16.23 8.81
N MET A 150 -31.50 17.25 8.51
CA MET A 150 -31.99 18.58 8.14
C MET A 150 -32.74 18.59 6.78
N ARG A 151 -32.40 17.70 5.84
CA ARG A 151 -33.07 17.61 4.53
C ARG A 151 -34.39 16.84 4.54
N VAL A 152 -34.61 15.95 5.52
CA VAL A 152 -35.84 15.13 5.63
C VAL A 152 -36.91 15.83 6.48
N GLY A 153 -36.52 16.79 7.33
CA GLY A 153 -37.43 17.53 8.20
C GLY A 153 -38.14 18.73 7.58
N ASN A 154 -38.20 18.84 6.24
CA ASN A 154 -38.88 19.92 5.52
C ASN A 154 -39.81 19.36 4.44
#